data_AF-A0A4D4M274-F1
#
_entry.id   AF-A0A4D4M274-F1
#
_cell.length_a   1.000
_cell.length_b   1.000
_cell.length_c   1.000
_cell.angle_alpha   90.00
_cell.angle_beta   90.00
_cell.angle_gamma   90.00
#
_symmetry.space_group_name_H-M   'P 1'
#
loop_
_entity.id
_entity.type
_entity.pdbx_description
1 polymer ?
#
loop_
_entity_poly.entity_id
_entity_poly.type
_entity_poly.pdbx_seq_one_letter_code
_entity_poly.pdbx_strand_id
1 'polypeptide(L)'
;MKIRTACDGTFAMTSMGCRIALDLQVPDGTPVHVVSDSGTVRASGLTGPLDIRTGSGTVKLYAVHGPVTAHAGSGSVTGTVLFSPEVHARADSGTVELDFGAAPRRVTGTVDSGSLTVTVPPGSRYRVRGHAGSGRVHIDDQLQQPASHRSVEVSADSGSVSVGYPGW
;
A
#
# COMPACT_ATOMS: atom_id res chain seq x y z
N MET A 1 -1.15 -18.28 14.12
CA MET A 1 -0.04 -17.91 15.05
C MET A 1 -0.17 -16.43 15.39
N LYS A 2 0.16 -16.01 16.62
CA LYS A 2 0.08 -14.61 17.05
C LYS A 2 1.38 -14.24 17.75
N ILE A 3 2.06 -13.21 17.26
CA ILE A 3 3.30 -12.70 17.85
C ILE A 3 3.01 -11.30 18.37
N ARG A 4 3.49 -10.98 19.57
CA ARG A 4 3.41 -9.65 20.16
C ARG A 4 4.79 -9.24 20.61
N THR A 5 5.21 -8.08 20.16
CA THR A 5 6.46 -7.45 20.52
C THR A 5 6.12 -6.05 21.01
N ALA A 6 6.56 -5.71 22.22
CA ALA A 6 6.38 -4.40 22.80
C ALA A 6 7.72 -3.93 23.38
N CYS A 7 7.92 -2.62 23.37
CA CYS A 7 8.96 -1.96 24.15
C CYS A 7 8.26 -1.30 25.35
N ASP A 8 8.26 -1.99 26.48
CA ASP A 8 7.74 -1.50 27.74
C ASP A 8 8.73 -0.48 28.32
N GLY A 9 8.37 0.81 28.21
CA GLY A 9 9.18 1.96 28.62
C GLY A 9 9.42 2.10 30.13
N THR A 10 9.24 1.03 30.90
CA THR A 10 9.59 0.98 32.33
C THR A 10 11.08 0.70 32.53
N PHE A 11 11.96 1.58 32.03
CA PHE A 11 13.34 1.64 32.50
C PHE A 11 13.96 3.03 32.26
N ALA A 12 14.22 3.71 33.38
CA ALA A 12 15.10 4.85 33.65
C ALA A 12 15.66 5.66 32.47
N MET A 13 15.36 6.97 32.46
CA MET A 13 16.12 8.19 32.05
C MET A 13 17.46 8.07 31.24
N THR A 14 17.66 6.99 30.48
CA THR A 14 18.89 6.53 29.80
C THR A 14 18.64 5.46 28.72
N SER A 15 17.39 5.16 28.32
CA SER A 15 17.11 4.05 27.38
C SER A 15 17.60 4.32 25.95
N MET A 16 18.78 3.78 25.66
CA MET A 16 19.31 3.52 24.33
C MET A 16 18.24 2.78 23.48
N GLY A 17 18.00 3.27 22.27
CA GLY A 17 16.83 2.95 21.45
C GLY A 17 16.43 1.48 21.39
N CYS A 18 15.19 1.19 21.81
CA CYS A 18 14.58 -0.11 21.64
C CYS A 18 14.39 -0.39 20.15
N ARG A 19 14.98 -1.49 19.66
CA ARG A 19 14.87 -1.92 18.26
C ARG A 19 14.55 -3.41 18.26
N ILE A 20 13.41 -3.75 17.66
CA ILE A 20 12.99 -5.13 17.45
C ILE A 20 13.07 -5.40 15.95
N ALA A 21 13.84 -6.40 15.57
CA ALA A 21 13.93 -6.90 14.21
C ALA A 21 13.43 -8.35 14.20
N LEU A 22 12.36 -8.60 13.45
CA LEU A 22 11.75 -9.91 13.34
C LEU A 22 11.68 -10.30 11.87
N ASP A 23 12.16 -11.49 11.55
CA ASP A 23 12.02 -12.12 10.24
C ASP A 23 11.15 -13.37 10.39
N LEU A 24 10.06 -13.43 9.61
CA LEU A 24 9.06 -14.48 9.70
C LEU A 24 8.84 -15.07 8.31
N GLN A 25 9.10 -16.37 8.19
CA GLN A 25 8.70 -17.13 7.03
C GLN A 25 7.36 -17.81 7.30
N VAL A 26 6.41 -17.59 6.42
CA VAL A 26 5.07 -18.20 6.49
C VAL A 26 4.89 -19.16 5.31
N PRO A 27 4.16 -20.27 5.47
CA PRO A 27 3.79 -21.13 4.35
C PRO A 27 2.95 -20.40 3.31
N ASP A 28 2.97 -20.89 2.08
CA ASP A 28 2.15 -20.34 0.99
C ASP A 28 0.66 -20.34 1.34
N GLY A 29 -0.04 -19.31 0.86
CA GLY A 29 -1.48 -19.12 1.09
C GLY A 29 -1.84 -18.70 2.52
N THR A 30 -0.88 -18.61 3.44
CA THR A 30 -1.15 -18.23 4.84
C THR A 30 -1.63 -16.79 4.91
N PRO A 31 -2.81 -16.52 5.53
CA PRO A 31 -3.24 -15.15 5.81
C PRO A 31 -2.32 -14.49 6.83
N VAL A 32 -1.85 -13.28 6.52
CA VAL A 32 -0.94 -12.50 7.37
C VAL A 32 -1.64 -11.23 7.83
N HIS A 33 -1.67 -11.03 9.14
CA HIS A 33 -2.16 -9.80 9.75
C HIS A 33 -1.05 -9.14 10.58
N VAL A 34 -0.72 -7.88 10.26
CA VAL A 34 0.33 -7.12 10.94
C VAL A 34 -0.26 -5.82 11.49
N VAL A 35 0.01 -5.55 12.76
CA VAL A 35 -0.27 -4.26 13.39
C VAL A 35 1.03 -3.72 13.97
N SER A 36 1.40 -2.51 13.58
CA SER A 36 2.59 -1.83 14.08
C SER A 36 2.25 -0.40 14.44
N ASP A 37 2.74 0.11 15.57
CA ASP A 37 2.54 1.52 15.90
C ASP A 37 3.52 2.40 15.13
N SER A 38 4.81 2.08 15.23
CA SER A 38 5.90 2.71 14.50
C SER A 38 6.85 1.65 13.92
N GLY A 39 7.73 2.04 13.00
CA GLY A 39 8.72 1.14 12.39
C GLY A 39 8.40 0.71 10.95
N THR A 40 9.16 -0.26 10.43
CA THR A 40 9.04 -0.69 9.03
C THR A 40 8.53 -2.13 8.95
N VAL A 41 7.42 -2.32 8.24
CA VAL A 41 6.90 -3.65 7.86
C VAL A 41 7.36 -3.95 6.44
N ARG A 42 8.02 -5.09 6.24
CA ARG A 42 8.39 -5.60 4.92
C ARG A 42 7.66 -6.92 4.69
N ALA A 43 6.97 -7.04 3.57
CA ALA A 43 6.34 -8.28 3.14
C ALA A 43 6.75 -8.59 1.70
N SER A 44 7.21 -9.82 1.45
CA SER A 44 7.72 -10.22 0.15
C SER A 44 7.22 -11.59 -0.26
N GLY A 45 6.81 -11.75 -1.53
CA GLY A 45 6.46 -13.06 -2.10
C GLY A 45 5.21 -13.71 -1.52
N LEU A 46 4.41 -12.97 -0.74
CA LEU A 46 3.25 -13.56 -0.06
C LEU A 46 2.11 -13.85 -1.04
N THR A 47 1.60 -15.07 -0.98
CA THR A 47 0.51 -15.58 -1.83
C THR A 47 -0.85 -15.57 -1.13
N GLY A 48 -0.87 -15.55 0.20
CA GLY A 48 -2.08 -15.43 1.02
C GLY A 48 -2.56 -13.99 1.20
N PRO A 49 -3.77 -13.79 1.75
CA PRO A 49 -4.30 -12.46 2.09
C PRO A 49 -3.40 -11.71 3.08
N LEU A 50 -3.21 -10.42 2.84
CA LEU A 50 -2.35 -9.55 3.66
C LEU A 50 -3.15 -8.36 4.20
N ASP A 51 -3.28 -8.24 5.52
CA ASP A 51 -3.87 -7.07 6.20
C ASP A 51 -2.82 -6.41 7.09
N ILE A 52 -2.35 -5.22 6.70
CA ILE A 52 -1.35 -4.45 7.43
C ILE A 52 -1.98 -3.14 7.92
N ARG A 53 -1.84 -2.87 9.21
CA ARG A 53 -2.17 -1.58 9.82
C ARG A 53 -0.96 -1.00 10.53
N THR A 54 -0.57 0.21 10.15
CA THR A 54 0.51 0.95 10.80
C THR A 54 0.07 2.32 11.28
N GLY A 55 0.55 2.76 12.44
CA GLY A 55 0.37 4.13 12.92
C GLY A 55 1.26 5.09 12.11
N SER A 56 2.51 5.27 12.54
CA SER A 56 3.48 6.17 11.92
C SER A 56 4.60 5.45 11.14
N GLY A 57 4.32 4.24 10.69
CA GLY A 57 5.31 3.33 10.09
C GLY A 57 5.40 3.39 8.57
N THR A 58 6.36 2.65 8.03
CA THR A 58 6.49 2.41 6.59
C THR A 58 6.13 0.97 6.26
N VAL A 59 5.27 0.77 5.27
CA VAL A 59 4.93 -0.54 4.72
C VAL A 59 5.62 -0.69 3.37
N LYS A 60 6.41 -1.75 3.20
CA LYS A 60 7.05 -2.10 1.92
C LYS A 60 6.61 -3.48 1.48
N LEU A 61 5.96 -3.54 0.33
CA LEU A 61 5.46 -4.76 -0.30
C LEU A 61 6.28 -5.04 -1.56
N TYR A 62 6.72 -6.29 -1.72
CA TYR A 62 7.48 -6.70 -2.89
C TYR A 62 6.97 -8.03 -3.44
N ALA A 63 6.66 -8.10 -4.74
CA ALA A 63 6.23 -9.33 -5.39
C ALA A 63 5.11 -10.06 -4.63
N VAL A 64 4.15 -9.32 -4.07
CA VAL A 64 3.00 -9.91 -3.36
C VAL A 64 1.97 -10.35 -4.40
N HIS A 65 1.44 -11.56 -4.25
CA HIS A 65 0.49 -12.19 -5.16
C HIS A 65 -0.92 -12.27 -4.57
N GLY A 66 -1.04 -12.32 -3.24
CA GLY A 66 -2.33 -12.36 -2.54
C GLY A 66 -3.05 -11.00 -2.53
N PRO A 67 -4.34 -10.96 -2.14
CA PRO A 67 -5.06 -9.71 -1.94
C PRO A 67 -4.46 -8.91 -0.78
N VAL A 68 -4.38 -7.58 -0.93
CA VAL A 68 -3.73 -6.69 0.03
C VAL A 68 -4.70 -5.64 0.55
N THR A 69 -4.74 -5.50 1.87
CA THR A 69 -5.31 -4.35 2.58
C THR A 69 -4.21 -3.71 3.41
N ALA A 70 -3.89 -2.44 3.13
CA ALA A 70 -2.87 -1.70 3.85
C ALA A 70 -3.44 -0.38 4.35
N HIS A 71 -3.21 -0.07 5.63
CA HIS A 71 -3.60 1.19 6.26
C HIS A 71 -2.39 1.80 6.98
N ALA A 72 -2.08 3.06 6.68
CA ALA A 72 -1.10 3.86 7.42
C ALA A 72 -1.78 5.11 8.00
N GLY A 73 -1.54 5.42 9.27
CA GLY A 73 -1.94 6.71 9.83
C GLY A 73 -1.08 7.83 9.25
N SER A 74 0.17 7.91 9.70
CA SER A 74 1.16 8.91 9.28
C SER A 74 2.42 8.24 8.73
N GLY A 75 2.44 7.89 7.44
CA GLY A 75 3.54 7.11 6.90
C GLY A 75 3.44 6.85 5.41
N SER A 76 4.13 5.81 4.97
CA SER A 76 4.16 5.45 3.55
C SER A 76 3.85 3.98 3.32
N VAL A 77 3.10 3.73 2.26
CA VAL A 77 2.82 2.39 1.73
C VAL A 77 3.43 2.34 0.34
N THR A 78 4.50 1.56 0.20
CA THR A 78 5.17 1.34 -1.09
C THR A 78 4.99 -0.12 -1.49
N GLY A 79 4.41 -0.34 -2.67
CA GLY A 79 4.34 -1.63 -3.32
C GLY A 79 5.16 -1.63 -4.60
N THR A 80 6.01 -2.64 -4.78
CA THR A 80 6.92 -2.75 -5.91
C THR A 80 6.76 -4.12 -6.58
N VAL A 81 6.60 -4.12 -7.90
CA VAL A 81 6.35 -5.34 -8.70
C VAL A 81 5.19 -6.17 -8.10
N LEU A 82 4.05 -5.53 -7.83
CA LEU A 82 2.89 -6.20 -7.26
C LEU A 82 2.19 -7.10 -8.30
N PHE A 83 1.84 -8.31 -7.88
CA PHE A 83 1.04 -9.26 -8.66
C PHE A 83 -0.37 -9.45 -8.07
N SER A 84 -0.67 -8.76 -6.97
CA SER A 84 -1.95 -8.80 -6.28
C SER A 84 -3.11 -8.46 -7.21
N PRO A 85 -4.14 -9.35 -7.32
CA PRO A 85 -5.30 -9.06 -8.14
C PRO A 85 -6.18 -7.97 -7.52
N GLU A 86 -6.10 -7.77 -6.20
CA GLU A 86 -6.89 -6.79 -5.46
C GLU A 86 -6.01 -6.09 -4.42
N VAL A 87 -6.03 -4.76 -4.43
CA VAL A 87 -5.29 -3.92 -3.48
C VAL A 87 -6.19 -2.81 -2.96
N HIS A 88 -6.28 -2.70 -1.64
CA HIS A 88 -6.90 -1.59 -0.92
C HIS A 88 -5.85 -0.90 -0.05
N ALA A 89 -5.44 0.31 -0.41
CA ALA A 89 -4.41 1.07 0.30
C ALA A 89 -4.99 2.39 0.83
N ARG A 90 -4.77 2.68 2.10
CA ARG A 90 -5.18 3.93 2.73
C ARG A 90 -4.04 4.57 3.52
N ALA A 91 -3.89 5.88 3.40
CA ALA A 91 -3.02 6.68 4.25
C ALA A 91 -3.76 7.93 4.75
N ASP A 92 -3.75 8.21 6.06
CA ASP A 92 -4.36 9.46 6.55
C ASP A 92 -3.41 10.64 6.25
N SER A 93 -2.11 10.43 6.40
CA SER A 93 -1.07 11.40 6.05
C SER A 93 0.18 10.72 5.51
N GLY A 94 0.58 11.07 4.29
CA GLY A 94 1.82 10.61 3.68
C GLY A 94 1.65 10.12 2.26
N THR A 95 2.30 9.01 1.90
CA THR A 95 2.45 8.62 0.50
C THR A 95 2.08 7.17 0.26
N VAL A 96 1.25 6.94 -0.75
CA VAL A 96 0.92 5.61 -1.24
C VAL A 96 1.47 5.49 -2.66
N GLU A 97 2.41 4.58 -2.86
CA GLU A 97 3.00 4.27 -4.16
C GLU A 97 2.79 2.79 -4.46
N LEU A 98 2.07 2.49 -5.54
CA LEU A 98 1.76 1.12 -5.93
C LEU A 98 2.22 0.88 -7.36
N ASP A 99 3.28 0.11 -7.52
CA ASP A 99 3.80 -0.35 -8.81
C ASP A 99 3.45 -1.82 -9.04
N PHE A 100 2.70 -2.08 -10.10
CA PHE A 100 2.17 -3.40 -10.44
C PHE A 100 2.99 -4.06 -11.55
N GLY A 101 3.49 -5.27 -11.28
CA GLY A 101 4.13 -6.13 -12.28
C GLY A 101 3.14 -6.92 -13.14
N ALA A 102 1.91 -7.14 -12.65
CA ALA A 102 0.80 -7.71 -13.44
C ALA A 102 -0.47 -6.88 -13.27
N ALA A 103 -1.33 -6.89 -14.29
CA ALA A 103 -2.55 -6.07 -14.32
C ALA A 103 -3.54 -6.48 -13.21
N PRO A 104 -3.74 -5.65 -12.16
CA PRO A 104 -4.70 -5.97 -11.10
C PRO A 104 -6.14 -5.96 -11.62
N ARG A 105 -7.04 -6.62 -10.90
CA ARG A 105 -8.49 -6.54 -11.17
C ARG A 105 -9.11 -5.32 -10.50
N ARG A 106 -8.71 -5.02 -9.27
CA ARG A 106 -9.24 -3.90 -8.49
C ARG A 106 -8.15 -3.22 -7.68
N VAL A 107 -8.06 -1.92 -7.81
CA VAL A 107 -7.22 -1.07 -6.96
C VAL A 107 -8.10 0.00 -6.36
N THR A 108 -8.09 0.10 -5.04
CA THR A 108 -8.71 1.20 -4.29
C THR A 108 -7.65 1.87 -3.45
N GLY A 109 -7.51 3.18 -3.61
CA GLY A 109 -6.49 3.98 -2.95
C GLY A 109 -7.07 5.24 -2.36
N THR A 110 -6.79 5.54 -1.10
CA THR A 110 -7.23 6.80 -0.49
C THR A 110 -6.11 7.44 0.31
N VAL A 111 -5.89 8.73 0.11
CA VAL A 111 -4.99 9.54 0.92
C VAL A 111 -5.71 10.78 1.45
N ASP A 112 -5.79 11.00 2.75
CA ASP A 112 -6.47 12.21 3.23
C ASP A 112 -5.54 13.42 3.05
N SER A 113 -4.25 13.26 3.34
CA SER A 113 -3.23 14.28 3.08
C SER A 113 -1.94 13.69 2.49
N GLY A 114 -1.57 14.10 1.28
CA GLY A 114 -0.30 13.71 0.65
C GLY A 114 -0.42 13.23 -0.79
N SER A 115 0.25 12.14 -1.14
CA SER A 115 0.33 11.70 -2.54
C SER A 115 -0.05 10.24 -2.73
N LEU A 116 -0.76 9.97 -3.82
CA LEU A 116 -1.11 8.63 -4.22
C LEU A 116 -0.72 8.41 -5.68
N THR A 117 0.17 7.45 -5.91
CA THR A 117 0.63 7.07 -7.25
C THR A 117 0.35 5.61 -7.50
N VAL A 118 -0.31 5.31 -8.62
CA VAL A 118 -0.56 3.95 -9.08
C VAL A 118 0.03 3.78 -10.48
N THR A 119 0.96 2.84 -10.60
CA THR A 119 1.60 2.47 -11.85
C THR A 119 1.18 1.06 -12.25
N VAL A 120 0.60 0.91 -13.43
CA VAL A 120 0.12 -0.39 -13.94
C VAL A 120 0.88 -0.80 -15.21
N PRO A 121 0.93 -2.10 -15.57
CA PRO A 121 1.65 -2.55 -16.75
C PRO A 121 1.10 -1.94 -18.07
N PRO A 122 1.97 -1.59 -19.03
CA PRO A 122 1.55 -1.15 -20.37
C PRO A 122 0.54 -2.09 -21.03
N GLY A 123 -0.40 -1.52 -21.77
CA GLY A 123 -1.42 -2.28 -22.51
C GLY A 123 -2.61 -2.75 -21.67
N SER A 124 -2.57 -2.59 -20.34
CA SER A 124 -3.75 -2.86 -19.49
C SER A 124 -4.72 -1.69 -19.47
N ARG A 125 -6.03 -1.96 -19.42
CA ARG A 125 -7.10 -0.95 -19.50
C ARG A 125 -8.06 -1.07 -18.33
N TYR A 126 -8.51 0.07 -17.81
CA TYR A 126 -9.27 0.15 -16.56
C TYR A 126 -10.40 1.18 -16.67
N ARG A 127 -11.44 0.94 -15.90
CA ARG A 127 -12.33 2.00 -15.47
C ARG A 127 -11.63 2.75 -14.34
N VAL A 128 -11.02 3.88 -14.67
CA VAL A 128 -10.31 4.73 -13.71
C VAL A 128 -11.26 5.78 -13.15
N ARG A 129 -11.24 5.98 -11.83
CA ARG A 129 -11.87 7.09 -11.14
C ARG A 129 -10.84 7.73 -10.23
N GLY A 130 -10.55 9.00 -10.47
CA GLY A 130 -9.68 9.80 -9.62
C GLY A 130 -10.41 11.01 -9.09
N HIS A 131 -10.26 11.26 -7.79
CA HIS A 131 -10.78 12.47 -7.15
C HIS A 131 -9.67 13.13 -6.32
N ALA A 132 -9.57 14.45 -6.39
CA ALA A 132 -8.77 15.24 -5.45
C ALA A 132 -9.64 16.40 -4.95
N GLY A 133 -9.73 16.58 -3.63
CA GLY A 133 -10.45 17.72 -3.04
C GLY A 133 -9.66 19.02 -3.24
N SER A 134 -8.48 19.08 -2.64
CA SER A 134 -7.51 20.17 -2.78
C SER A 134 -6.20 19.64 -3.37
N GLY A 135 -6.07 19.69 -4.69
CA GLY A 135 -4.83 19.37 -5.39
C GLY A 135 -5.06 18.91 -6.82
N ARG A 136 -4.25 17.98 -7.31
CA ARG A 136 -4.23 17.60 -8.74
C ARG A 136 -4.49 16.11 -8.94
N VAL A 137 -5.33 15.80 -9.91
CA VAL A 137 -5.50 14.44 -10.44
C VAL A 137 -4.83 14.37 -11.79
N HIS A 138 -3.92 13.43 -11.96
CA HIS A 138 -3.30 13.11 -13.23
C HIS A 138 -3.61 11.65 -13.56
N ILE A 139 -4.39 11.41 -14.61
CA ILE A 139 -4.72 10.05 -15.08
C ILE A 139 -4.30 9.96 -16.54
N ASP A 140 -3.58 8.89 -16.88
CA ASP A 140 -3.22 8.59 -18.25
C ASP A 140 -4.48 8.21 -19.04
N ASP A 141 -4.80 9.01 -20.08
CA ASP A 141 -5.96 8.78 -20.94
C ASP A 141 -5.90 7.43 -21.65
N GLN A 142 -4.69 6.89 -21.88
CA GLN A 142 -4.51 5.56 -22.49
C GLN A 142 -4.95 4.41 -21.58
N LEU A 143 -5.14 4.65 -20.28
CA LEU A 143 -5.66 3.66 -19.34
C LEU A 143 -7.19 3.57 -19.38
N GLN A 144 -7.87 4.65 -19.78
CA GLN A 144 -9.31 4.79 -19.59
C GLN A 144 -10.13 3.92 -20.55
N GLN A 145 -10.90 3.00 -20.00
CA GLN A 145 -11.90 2.22 -20.72
C GLN A 145 -13.12 1.99 -19.82
N PRO A 146 -14.20 2.79 -19.96
CA PRO A 146 -15.38 2.69 -19.09
C PRO A 146 -16.04 1.30 -19.05
N ALA A 147 -15.94 0.53 -20.14
CA ALA A 147 -16.47 -0.82 -20.25
C ALA A 147 -15.55 -1.91 -19.64
N SER A 148 -14.37 -1.55 -19.11
CA SER A 148 -13.45 -2.53 -18.53
C SER A 148 -14.01 -3.13 -17.25
N HIS A 149 -13.84 -4.45 -17.10
CA HIS A 149 -14.11 -5.17 -15.85
C HIS A 149 -13.08 -4.88 -14.76
N ARG A 150 -11.93 -4.29 -15.11
CA ARG A 150 -10.91 -3.87 -14.15
C ARG A 150 -11.16 -2.43 -13.72
N SER A 151 -10.98 -2.13 -12.44
CA SER A 151 -11.21 -0.79 -11.91
C SER A 151 -10.06 -0.29 -11.05
N VAL A 152 -9.73 0.99 -11.23
CA VAL A 152 -8.81 1.73 -10.36
C VAL A 152 -9.59 2.92 -9.81
N GLU A 153 -9.76 2.96 -8.50
CA GLU A 153 -10.43 4.06 -7.80
C GLU A 153 -9.47 4.66 -6.80
N VAL A 154 -9.18 5.94 -6.97
CA VAL A 154 -8.17 6.64 -6.19
C VAL A 154 -8.68 8.00 -5.77
N SER A 155 -8.51 8.34 -4.50
CA SER A 155 -8.97 9.62 -3.97
C SER A 155 -7.92 10.27 -3.08
N ALA A 156 -7.81 11.60 -3.18
CA ALA A 156 -7.06 12.42 -2.24
C ALA A 156 -7.94 13.54 -1.69
N ASP A 157 -7.95 13.79 -0.39
CA ASP A 157 -8.69 14.95 0.13
C ASP A 157 -7.85 16.23 -0.02
N SER A 158 -6.60 16.19 0.43
CA SER A 158 -5.61 17.27 0.28
C SER A 158 -4.31 16.72 -0.28
N GLY A 159 -4.12 16.83 -1.60
CA GLY A 159 -2.93 16.27 -2.23
C GLY A 159 -3.09 15.91 -3.70
N SER A 160 -2.20 15.05 -4.19
CA SER A 160 -2.14 14.67 -5.60
C SER A 160 -2.34 13.19 -5.83
N VAL A 161 -3.10 12.88 -6.86
CA VAL A 161 -3.34 11.52 -7.35
C VAL A 161 -2.77 11.39 -8.74
N SER A 162 -1.97 10.34 -8.96
CA SER A 162 -1.39 10.01 -10.27
C SER A 162 -1.67 8.54 -10.60
N VAL A 163 -2.23 8.27 -11.79
CA VAL A 163 -2.45 6.91 -12.29
C VAL A 163 -1.97 6.80 -13.73
N GLY A 164 -1.03 5.92 -14.01
CA GLY A 164 -0.42 5.83 -15.34
C GLY A 164 0.37 4.56 -15.59
N TYR A 165 0.99 4.50 -16.76
CA TYR A 165 2.03 3.52 -17.07
C TYR A 165 3.40 3.97 -16.52
N PRO A 166 4.40 3.09 -16.47
CA PRO A 166 5.77 3.48 -16.10
C PRO A 166 6.32 4.56 -17.05
N GLY A 167 6.89 5.62 -16.47
CA GLY A 167 7.63 6.65 -17.22
C GLY A 167 6.77 7.74 -17.87
N TRP A 168 5.52 7.90 -17.44
CA TRP A 168 4.60 8.93 -17.92
C TRP A 168 4.72 10.25 -17.15
#